data_AF-T1A9I1-F1
#
_entry.id   AF-T1A9I1-F1
#
_cell.length_a   1.000
_cell.length_b   1.000
_cell.length_c   1.000
_cell.angle_alpha   90.00
_cell.angle_beta   90.00
_cell.angle_gamma   90.00
#
_symmetry.space_group_name_H-M   'P 1'
#
loop_
_entity.id
_entity.type
_entity.pdbx_description
1 polymer ?
#
loop_
_entity_poly.entity_id
_entity_poly.type
_entity_poly.pdbx_seq_one_letter_code
_entity_poly.pdbx_strand_id
1 'polypeptide(L)'
;MKKLKRLGLAVEVSERGLGCSLALNPFAPAFILKTDAARVEKCGICALDGSWSNPGRLRDRVSRNQRKLPTLLAANPVNYGKTEKLSSAEAVAAALYISGNRDLAEEV
;
A
#
# COMPACT_ATOMS: atom_id res chain seq x y z
N MET A 1 9.57 3.32 -2.76
CA MET A 1 8.93 3.86 -3.98
C MET A 1 9.86 4.15 -5.16
N LYS A 2 11.10 4.63 -4.95
CA LYS A 2 12.02 4.99 -6.06
C LYS A 2 12.23 3.90 -7.12
N LYS A 3 12.35 2.62 -6.70
CA LYS A 3 12.49 1.48 -7.62
C LYS A 3 11.26 1.29 -8.51
N LEU A 4 10.05 1.30 -7.93
CA LEU A 4 8.79 1.18 -8.67
C LEU A 4 8.59 2.32 -9.66
N LYS A 5 8.94 3.56 -9.25
CA LYS A 5 8.90 4.72 -10.15
C LYS A 5 9.84 4.55 -11.35
N ARG A 6 11.06 4.04 -11.12
CA ARG A 6 12.04 3.75 -12.19
C ARG A 6 11.56 2.66 -13.15
N LEU A 7 10.81 1.68 -12.65
CA LEU A 7 10.24 0.60 -13.45
C LEU A 7 8.92 1.00 -14.16
N GLY A 8 8.43 2.23 -13.95
CA GLY A 8 7.16 2.68 -14.52
C GLY A 8 5.91 2.12 -13.83
N LEU A 9 6.06 1.40 -12.72
CA LEU A 9 4.97 0.74 -11.98
C LEU A 9 4.28 1.65 -10.97
N ALA A 10 4.85 2.82 -10.66
CA ALA A 10 4.27 3.77 -9.72
C ALA A 10 4.49 5.21 -10.14
N VAL A 11 3.46 6.03 -9.97
CA VAL A 11 3.52 7.48 -10.13
C VAL A 11 3.41 8.17 -8.78
N GLU A 12 4.06 9.32 -8.66
CA GLU A 12 3.96 10.15 -7.48
C GLU A 12 2.73 11.04 -7.59
N VAL A 13 1.89 11.02 -6.57
CA VAL A 13 0.63 11.78 -6.55
C VAL A 13 0.63 12.74 -5.37
N SER A 14 0.07 13.94 -5.59
CA SER A 14 -0.18 14.88 -4.50
C SER A 14 -1.33 14.37 -3.62
N GLU A 15 -1.46 14.89 -2.41
CA GLU A 15 -2.55 14.52 -1.48
C GLU A 15 -3.95 14.75 -2.10
N ARG A 16 -4.08 15.73 -3.02
CA ARG A 16 -5.33 15.99 -3.77
C ARG A 16 -5.67 14.88 -4.77
N GLY A 17 -4.70 14.09 -5.21
CA GLY A 17 -4.88 12.95 -6.11
C GLY A 17 -5.34 11.65 -5.43
N LEU A 18 -5.50 11.64 -4.10
CA LEU A 18 -5.86 10.45 -3.32
C LEU A 18 -7.36 10.11 -3.33
N GLY A 19 -8.18 10.92 -4.00
CA GLY A 19 -9.64 10.94 -3.79
C GLY A 19 -10.36 9.60 -4.03
N CYS A 20 -10.05 8.90 -5.11
CA CYS A 20 -10.68 7.61 -5.41
C CYS A 20 -9.83 6.39 -5.04
N SER A 21 -8.50 6.56 -4.95
CA SER A 21 -7.58 5.44 -4.76
C SER A 21 -7.74 4.79 -3.38
N LEU A 22 -7.36 3.53 -3.30
CA LEU A 22 -7.30 2.79 -2.05
C LEU A 22 -5.98 3.11 -1.36
N ALA A 23 -6.04 3.80 -0.23
CA ALA A 23 -4.85 4.21 0.51
C ALA A 23 -4.42 3.12 1.50
N LEU A 24 -3.19 2.65 1.39
CA LEU A 24 -2.59 1.75 2.38
C LEU A 24 -2.14 2.57 3.59
N ASN A 25 -2.76 2.30 4.74
CA ASN A 25 -2.46 2.94 6.01
C ASN A 25 -2.46 1.88 7.12
N PRO A 26 -1.33 1.65 7.84
CA PRO A 26 -1.27 0.67 8.93
C PRO A 26 -2.22 1.00 10.09
N PHE A 27 -2.64 2.27 10.22
CA PHE A 27 -3.58 2.72 11.26
C PHE A 27 -5.04 2.73 10.81
N ALA A 28 -5.35 2.27 9.60
CA ALA A 28 -6.71 2.23 9.12
C ALA A 28 -7.59 1.31 9.99
N PRO A 29 -8.89 1.63 10.15
CA PRO A 29 -9.80 0.82 10.96
C PRO A 29 -10.13 -0.53 10.30
N ALA A 30 -10.08 -0.62 8.98
CA ALA A 30 -10.49 -1.80 8.21
C ALA A 30 -9.33 -2.44 7.43
N PHE A 31 -9.34 -3.77 7.34
CA PHE A 31 -8.41 -4.53 6.51
C PHE A 31 -8.79 -4.47 5.03
N ILE A 32 -7.80 -4.55 4.15
CA ILE A 32 -8.04 -4.79 2.72
C ILE A 32 -8.71 -6.15 2.53
N LEU A 33 -9.69 -6.21 1.64
CA LEU A 33 -10.45 -7.42 1.33
C LEU A 33 -10.53 -7.62 -0.18
N LYS A 34 -10.87 -8.85 -0.60
CA LYS A 34 -11.13 -9.16 -2.01
C LYS A 34 -12.26 -8.29 -2.61
N THR A 35 -13.21 -7.84 -1.78
CA THR A 35 -14.28 -6.92 -2.20
C THR A 35 -13.78 -5.54 -2.62
N ASP A 36 -12.55 -5.17 -2.28
CA ASP A 36 -11.94 -3.91 -2.72
C ASP A 36 -11.42 -3.97 -4.19
N ALA A 37 -11.48 -5.15 -4.84
CA ALA A 37 -10.97 -5.39 -6.21
C ALA A 37 -11.43 -4.34 -7.23
N ALA A 38 -12.74 -4.11 -7.33
CA ALA A 38 -13.32 -3.18 -8.30
C ALA A 38 -12.79 -1.74 -8.13
N ARG A 39 -12.47 -1.34 -6.89
CA ARG A 39 -11.88 -0.04 -6.61
C ARG A 39 -10.40 0.00 -6.95
N VAL A 40 -9.66 -1.06 -6.62
CA VAL A 40 -8.24 -1.18 -6.96
C VAL A 40 -8.05 -1.11 -8.47
N GLU A 41 -8.90 -1.79 -9.24
CA GLU A 41 -8.87 -1.76 -10.70
C GLU A 41 -9.23 -0.39 -11.27
N LYS A 42 -10.30 0.23 -10.76
CA LYS A 42 -10.78 1.53 -11.28
C LYS A 42 -9.91 2.72 -10.88
N CYS A 43 -9.37 2.70 -9.66
CA CYS A 43 -8.77 3.88 -9.03
C CYS A 43 -7.36 3.67 -8.49
N GLY A 44 -6.83 2.45 -8.54
CA GLY A 44 -5.48 2.13 -8.12
C GLY A 44 -5.27 2.08 -6.59
N ILE A 45 -4.05 1.72 -6.22
CA ILE A 45 -3.57 1.69 -4.84
C ILE A 45 -2.61 2.86 -4.62
N CYS A 46 -2.75 3.53 -3.48
CA CYS A 46 -1.79 4.51 -3.02
C CYS A 46 -1.07 4.02 -1.77
N ALA A 47 0.24 3.90 -1.84
CA ALA A 47 1.08 3.70 -0.68
C ALA A 47 1.64 5.04 -0.20
N LEU A 48 1.47 5.34 1.09
CA LEU A 48 2.04 6.53 1.70
C LEU A 48 3.52 6.28 2.00
N ASP A 49 4.41 7.01 1.33
CA ASP A 49 5.85 6.97 1.64
C ASP A 49 6.09 7.83 2.90
N GLY A 50 6.15 7.18 4.06
CA GLY A 50 6.39 7.80 5.35
C GLY A 50 7.52 7.07 6.07
N SER A 51 8.45 7.82 6.65
CA SER A 51 9.43 7.21 7.54
C SER A 51 8.74 6.78 8.84
N TRP A 52 9.09 5.59 9.33
CA TRP A 52 8.65 5.09 10.64
C TRP A 52 9.00 6.02 11.81
N SER A 53 9.88 7.00 11.59
CA SER A 53 10.27 8.00 12.59
C SER A 53 9.18 9.03 12.92
N ASN A 54 8.13 9.16 12.11
CA ASN A 54 6.99 10.03 12.47
C ASN A 54 5.63 9.43 12.05
N PRO A 55 5.10 8.46 12.83
CA PRO A 55 3.85 7.77 12.51
C PRO A 55 2.61 8.68 12.57
N GLY A 56 2.67 9.84 13.24
CA GLY A 56 1.55 10.78 13.35
C GLY A 56 1.11 11.31 11.98
N ARG A 57 2.06 11.62 11.09
CA ARG A 57 1.76 12.07 9.71
C ARG A 57 1.01 11.05 8.87
N LEU A 58 1.14 9.75 9.17
CA LEU A 58 0.40 8.68 8.48
C LEU A 58 -1.03 8.54 9.03
N ARG A 59 -1.25 8.84 10.32
CA ARG A 59 -2.58 8.83 10.94
C ARG A 59 -3.47 9.96 10.42
N ASP A 60 -2.92 11.17 10.27
CA ASP A 60 -3.71 12.37 9.95
C ASP A 60 -4.01 12.52 8.45
N ARG A 61 -3.47 11.65 7.60
CA ARG A 61 -3.72 11.66 6.15
C ARG A 61 -5.05 10.99 5.84
N VAL A 62 -6.13 11.76 5.89
CA VAL A 62 -7.51 11.29 5.73
C VAL A 62 -7.89 11.11 4.26
N SER A 63 -7.53 9.97 3.65
CA SER A 63 -8.30 9.43 2.52
C SER A 63 -9.57 8.78 3.09
N ARG A 64 -10.73 8.88 2.40
CA ARG A 64 -11.94 8.15 2.82
C ARG A 64 -11.79 6.63 2.66
N ASN A 65 -10.88 6.18 1.81
CA ASN A 65 -10.77 4.80 1.35
C ASN A 65 -9.49 4.14 1.85
N GLN A 66 -9.29 4.15 3.17
CA GLN A 66 -8.10 3.54 3.77
C GLN A 66 -8.30 2.07 4.08
N ARG A 67 -7.22 1.32 3.90
CA ARG A 67 -7.12 -0.07 4.33
C ARG A 67 -5.77 -0.33 4.99
N LYS A 68 -5.78 -1.16 6.02
CA LYS A 68 -4.56 -1.78 6.55
C LYS A 68 -4.40 -3.17 5.95
N LEU A 69 -3.15 -3.62 5.88
CA LEU A 69 -2.86 -5.00 5.51
C LEU A 69 -3.10 -5.91 6.73
N PRO A 70 -3.45 -7.19 6.51
CA PRO A 70 -3.34 -8.19 7.56
C PRO A 70 -1.88 -8.30 8.03
N THR A 71 -1.66 -8.94 9.18
CA THR A 71 -0.31 -9.18 9.66
C THR A 71 0.44 -10.08 8.66
N LEU A 72 1.52 -9.55 8.12
CA LEU A 72 2.37 -10.21 7.14
C LEU A 72 3.83 -10.15 7.60
N LEU A 73 4.60 -11.15 7.19
CA LEU A 73 6.05 -11.20 7.41
C LEU A 73 6.78 -10.47 6.29
N ALA A 74 7.73 -9.63 6.66
CA ALA A 74 8.61 -8.98 5.71
C ALA A 74 9.63 -9.97 5.12
N ALA A 75 9.79 -9.91 3.81
CA ALA A 75 10.81 -10.61 3.04
C ALA A 75 11.99 -9.68 2.65
N ASN A 76 11.86 -8.37 2.88
CA ASN A 76 12.94 -7.43 2.62
C ASN A 76 14.17 -7.66 3.53
N PRO A 77 15.40 -7.39 3.05
CA PRO A 77 16.63 -7.67 3.80
C PRO A 77 16.75 -6.94 5.15
N VAL A 78 16.13 -5.77 5.29
CA VAL A 78 16.27 -4.91 6.48
C VAL A 78 15.40 -5.42 7.64
N ASN A 79 14.23 -5.95 7.33
CA ASN A 79 13.22 -6.37 8.30
C ASN A 79 12.82 -7.84 8.15
N TYR A 80 13.66 -8.66 7.51
CA TYR A 80 13.36 -10.06 7.24
C TYR A 80 12.81 -10.79 8.47
N GLY A 81 11.68 -11.47 8.30
CA GLY A 81 11.01 -12.23 9.36
C GLY A 81 10.29 -11.38 10.42
N LYS A 82 10.35 -10.04 10.35
CA LYS A 82 9.58 -9.16 11.24
C LYS A 82 8.17 -8.97 10.69
N THR A 83 7.19 -8.95 11.59
CA THR A 83 5.79 -8.66 11.26
C THR A 83 5.59 -7.17 10.99
N GLU A 84 4.70 -6.85 10.05
CA GLU A 84 4.19 -5.50 9.75
C GLU A 84 5.25 -4.46 9.29
N LYS A 85 6.52 -4.85 9.18
CA LYS A 85 7.63 -4.01 8.70
C LYS A 85 7.91 -4.21 7.21
N LEU A 86 6.85 -4.18 6.43
CA LEU A 86 6.89 -4.27 4.98
C LEU A 86 7.52 -3.00 4.38
N SER A 87 8.27 -3.19 3.30
CA SER A 87 8.63 -2.10 2.39
C SER A 87 7.41 -1.63 1.61
N SER A 88 7.48 -0.44 1.00
CA SER A 88 6.37 0.06 0.17
C SER A 88 6.04 -0.87 -1.00
N ALA A 89 7.04 -1.57 -1.56
CA ALA A 89 6.82 -2.51 -2.66
C ALA A 89 6.06 -3.75 -2.18
N GLU A 90 6.52 -4.37 -1.08
CA GLU A 90 5.81 -5.51 -0.47
C GLU A 90 4.38 -5.14 -0.05
N ALA A 91 4.16 -3.93 0.49
CA ALA A 91 2.84 -3.48 0.86
C ALA A 91 1.90 -3.36 -0.34
N VAL A 92 2.38 -2.81 -1.46
CA VAL A 92 1.61 -2.72 -2.71
C VAL A 92 1.34 -4.10 -3.30
N ALA A 93 2.36 -4.96 -3.39
CA ALA A 93 2.22 -6.33 -3.89
C ALA A 93 1.21 -7.13 -3.05
N ALA A 94 1.29 -7.05 -1.72
CA ALA A 94 0.33 -7.71 -0.84
C ALA A 94 -1.11 -7.22 -1.06
N ALA A 95 -1.29 -5.90 -1.23
CA ALA A 95 -2.60 -5.32 -1.48
C ALA A 95 -3.19 -5.78 -2.83
N LEU A 96 -2.37 -5.81 -3.88
CA LEU A 96 -2.75 -6.35 -5.19
C LEU A 96 -3.14 -7.83 -5.08
N TYR A 97 -2.33 -8.62 -4.39
CA TYR A 97 -2.58 -10.04 -4.19
C TYR A 97 -3.92 -10.31 -3.47
N ILE A 98 -4.18 -9.59 -2.37
CA ILE A 98 -5.41 -9.75 -1.58
C ILE A 98 -6.63 -9.28 -2.36
N SER A 99 -6.50 -8.20 -3.14
CA SER A 99 -7.56 -7.70 -4.02
C SER A 99 -7.79 -8.55 -5.28
N GLY A 100 -6.99 -9.58 -5.52
CA GLY A 100 -7.16 -10.53 -6.62
C GLY A 100 -6.36 -10.21 -7.89
N ASN A 101 -5.55 -9.16 -7.89
CA ASN A 101 -4.67 -8.78 -9.00
C ASN A 101 -3.31 -9.48 -8.86
N ARG A 102 -3.29 -10.81 -8.96
CA ARG A 102 -2.09 -11.62 -8.68
C ARG A 102 -0.95 -11.37 -9.66
N ASP A 103 -1.26 -11.32 -10.96
CA ASP A 103 -0.24 -11.12 -12.00
C ASP A 103 0.51 -9.80 -11.79
N LEU A 104 -0.23 -8.72 -11.53
CA LEU A 104 0.36 -7.42 -11.22
C LEU A 104 1.11 -7.41 -9.88
N ALA A 105 0.70 -8.25 -8.91
CA ALA A 105 1.42 -8.38 -7.64
C ALA A 105 2.80 -9.03 -7.83
N GLU A 106 2.95 -9.93 -8.79
CA GLU A 106 4.22 -10.61 -9.11
C GLU A 106 5.19 -9.69 -9.89
N GLU A 107 4.67 -8.70 -10.61
CA GLU A 107 5.46 -7.70 -11.33
C GLU A 107 6.08 -6.62 -10.42
N VAL A 108 5.53 -6.41 -9.22
CA VAL A 108 5.90 -5.36 -8.24
C VAL A 108 7.09 -5.76 -7.37
#